data_AF-A0A2S0KEK2-F1
#
_entry.id   AF-A0A2S0KEK2-F1
#
_cell.length_a   1.000
_cell.length_b   1.000
_cell.length_c   1.000
_cell.angle_alpha   90.00
_cell.angle_beta   90.00
_cell.angle_gamma   90.00
#
_symmetry.space_group_name_H-M   'P 1'
#
loop_
_entity.id
_entity.type
_entity.pdbx_description
1 polymer ?
#
loop_
_entity_poly.entity_id
_entity_poly.type
_entity_poly.pdbx_seq_one_letter_code
_entity_poly.pdbx_strand_id
1 'polypeptide(L)'
;MTRVADRSSRPRRWSPAGATFAPNPEFPVGRSPADSAFASTDHLAADAVVAYVDGVLHGNARGRAEHHLALCRQCAAEVAAQASARSLLRSCDDVCAPSGLIGELGKIPTREYDLRDLNRRSR
;
A
#
# COMPACT_ATOMS: atom_id res chain seq x y z
N MET A 1 -26.15 53.28 -32.96
CA MET A 1 -26.12 51.84 -33.28
C MET A 1 -24.96 51.20 -32.53
N THR A 2 -25.20 50.74 -31.31
CA THR A 2 -24.15 50.21 -30.43
C THR A 2 -24.10 48.69 -30.60
N ARG A 3 -23.02 48.16 -31.20
CA ARG A 3 -22.84 46.71 -31.34
C ARG A 3 -22.47 46.11 -29.99
N VAL A 4 -23.30 45.20 -29.52
CA VAL A 4 -23.02 44.26 -28.43
C VAL A 4 -21.88 43.34 -28.91
N ALA A 5 -20.75 43.36 -28.22
CA ALA A 5 -19.69 42.38 -28.43
C ALA A 5 -19.96 41.13 -27.59
N ASP A 6 -20.05 40.01 -28.29
CA ASP A 6 -20.32 38.66 -27.84
C ASP A 6 -19.35 38.20 -26.74
N ARG A 7 -19.90 37.77 -25.60
CA ARG A 7 -19.16 37.19 -24.48
C ARG A 7 -18.93 35.71 -24.77
N SER A 8 -17.99 35.42 -25.67
CA SER A 8 -17.54 34.06 -25.96
C SER A 8 -17.00 33.37 -24.70
N SER A 9 -17.81 32.45 -24.15
CA SER A 9 -17.46 31.63 -23.00
C SER A 9 -16.54 30.50 -23.45
N ARG A 10 -15.25 30.56 -23.07
CA ARG A 10 -14.32 29.43 -23.29
C ARG A 10 -14.63 28.31 -22.28
N PRO A 11 -14.50 27.03 -22.68
CA PRO A 11 -14.71 25.92 -21.75
C PRO A 11 -13.65 25.95 -20.65
N ARG A 12 -14.10 25.77 -19.41
CA ARG A 12 -13.23 25.65 -18.24
C ARG A 12 -12.38 24.39 -18.40
N ARG A 13 -11.14 24.55 -18.85
CA ARG A 13 -10.11 23.53 -18.67
C ARG A 13 -9.84 23.48 -17.17
N TRP A 14 -10.07 22.32 -16.56
CA TRP A 14 -9.66 22.06 -15.19
C TRP A 14 -8.14 22.25 -15.10
N SER A 15 -7.71 23.29 -14.40
CA SER A 15 -6.35 23.41 -13.88
C SER A 15 -6.38 22.94 -12.44
N PRO A 16 -5.49 22.03 -11.98
CA PRO A 16 -5.41 21.75 -10.56
C PRO A 16 -5.12 23.09 -9.89
N ALA A 17 -5.92 23.45 -8.87
CA ALA A 17 -5.56 24.56 -8.01
C ALA A 17 -4.13 24.25 -7.53
N GLY A 18 -3.17 25.10 -7.90
CA GLY A 18 -1.81 24.98 -7.37
C GLY A 18 -1.95 24.84 -5.87
N ALA A 19 -1.39 23.77 -5.30
CA ALA A 19 -1.69 23.34 -3.93
C ALA A 19 -1.69 24.55 -2.98
N THR A 20 -2.87 24.96 -2.51
CA THR A 20 -3.02 26.02 -1.50
C THR A 20 -2.57 25.54 -0.11
N PHE A 21 -2.13 24.29 -0.01
CA PHE A 21 -1.46 23.79 1.17
C PHE A 21 -0.12 24.50 1.31
N ALA A 22 -0.07 25.48 2.22
CA ALA A 22 1.19 25.94 2.75
C ALA A 22 1.92 24.69 3.27
N PRO A 23 3.14 24.37 2.76
CA PRO A 23 3.92 23.29 3.32
C PRO A 23 4.11 23.59 4.82
N ASN A 24 3.96 22.57 5.66
CA ASN A 24 4.19 22.73 7.09
C ASN A 24 5.61 23.34 7.27
N PRO A 25 5.77 24.52 7.90
CA PRO A 25 7.07 25.17 8.03
C PRO A 25 8.07 24.35 8.84
N GLU A 26 7.57 23.43 9.68
CA GLU A 26 8.35 22.43 10.43
C GLU A 26 8.76 21.24 9.54
N PHE A 27 8.27 21.17 8.29
CA PHE A 27 8.64 20.12 7.35
C PHE A 27 9.95 20.54 6.67
N PRO A 28 11.07 19.84 6.90
CA PRO A 28 12.34 20.22 6.32
C PRO A 28 12.27 20.07 4.79
N VAL A 29 12.08 21.20 4.12
CA VAL A 29 12.19 21.33 2.65
C VAL A 29 13.66 21.19 2.30
N GLY A 30 14.09 19.95 2.15
CA GLY A 30 15.47 19.62 1.80
C GLY A 30 15.68 18.17 1.38
N ARG A 31 14.62 17.36 1.28
CA ARG A 31 14.73 15.99 0.76
C ARG A 31 14.38 15.99 -0.72
N SER A 32 15.39 16.08 -1.59
CA SER A 32 15.23 15.76 -3.01
C SER A 32 14.68 14.32 -3.13
N PRO A 33 13.99 13.92 -4.22
CA PRO A 33 13.62 12.51 -4.42
C PRO A 33 14.85 11.57 -4.47
N ALA A 34 16.05 12.11 -4.66
CA ALA A 34 17.34 11.42 -4.50
C ALA A 34 17.78 11.26 -3.03
N ASP A 35 17.30 12.10 -2.11
CA ASP A 35 17.57 12.08 -0.65
C ASP A 35 16.52 11.25 0.12
N SER A 36 15.46 10.80 -0.56
CA SER A 36 14.66 9.64 -0.13
C SER A 36 15.27 8.31 -0.59
N ALA A 37 16.50 8.31 -1.10
CA ALA A 37 17.34 7.13 -0.99
C ALA A 37 17.58 6.90 0.51
N PHE A 38 17.18 5.73 1.01
CA PHE A 38 17.48 5.29 2.38
C PHE A 38 18.93 5.68 2.72
N ALA A 39 19.11 6.57 3.70
CA ALA A 39 20.42 6.94 4.17
C ALA A 39 21.12 5.66 4.67
N SER A 40 22.25 5.33 4.08
CA SER A 40 22.93 4.04 4.20
C SER A 40 23.59 3.81 5.58
N THR A 41 23.05 4.40 6.65
CA THR A 41 23.52 4.25 8.04
C THR A 41 22.39 4.07 9.05
N ASP A 42 21.12 4.03 8.63
CA ASP A 42 20.03 3.65 9.52
C ASP A 42 19.65 2.19 9.23
N HIS A 43 19.40 1.42 10.29
CA HIS A 43 19.03 0.00 10.21
C HIS A 43 17.82 -0.22 9.29
N LEU A 44 17.51 -1.48 8.92
CA LEU A 44 16.22 -1.73 8.26
C LEU A 44 15.10 -1.15 9.11
N ALA A 45 14.18 -0.43 8.49
CA ALA A 45 12.94 -0.03 9.14
C ALA A 45 12.21 -1.28 9.65
N ALA A 46 11.55 -1.20 10.80
CA ALA A 46 10.83 -2.33 11.40
C ALA A 46 9.84 -2.98 10.40
N ASP A 47 9.12 -2.16 9.64
CA ASP A 47 8.21 -2.63 8.59
C ASP A 47 8.93 -3.39 7.47
N ALA A 48 10.18 -3.01 7.15
CA ALA A 48 11.00 -3.71 6.16
C ALA A 48 11.49 -5.07 6.67
N VAL A 49 11.79 -5.19 7.97
CA VAL A 49 12.13 -6.47 8.61
C VAL A 49 10.93 -7.42 8.53
N VAL A 50 9.74 -6.94 8.90
CA VAL A 50 8.49 -7.71 8.82
C VAL A 50 8.21 -8.14 7.37
N ALA A 51 8.29 -7.18 6.44
CA ALA A 51 8.07 -7.45 5.02
C ALA A 51 9.06 -8.47 4.44
N TYR A 52 10.31 -8.45 4.90
CA TYR A 52 11.32 -9.41 4.50
C TYR A 52 10.99 -10.81 5.03
N VAL A 53 10.68 -10.93 6.33
CA VAL A 53 10.32 -12.19 6.98
C VAL A 53 9.09 -12.79 6.31
N ASP A 54 8.04 -12.00 6.09
CA ASP A 54 6.79 -12.40 5.45
C ASP A 54 6.91 -12.69 3.95
N GLY A 55 8.06 -12.41 3.34
CA GLY A 55 8.32 -12.70 1.94
C GLY A 55 7.57 -11.77 0.97
N VAL A 56 7.04 -10.64 1.46
CA VAL A 56 6.32 -9.65 0.65
C VAL A 56 7.26 -8.64 -0.02
N LEU A 57 8.56 -8.67 0.28
CA LEU A 57 9.58 -7.95 -0.49
C LEU A 57 9.95 -8.69 -1.77
N HIS A 58 9.92 -7.97 -2.88
CA HIS A 58 10.22 -8.50 -4.21
C HIS A 58 11.31 -7.69 -4.91
N GLY A 59 11.98 -8.31 -5.89
CA GLY A 59 12.95 -7.67 -6.78
C GLY A 59 14.05 -6.91 -6.04
N ASN A 60 14.30 -5.66 -6.47
CA ASN A 60 15.37 -4.82 -5.92
C ASN A 60 15.22 -4.54 -4.41
N ALA A 61 14.00 -4.48 -3.88
CA ALA A 61 13.78 -4.27 -2.45
C ALA A 61 14.30 -5.45 -1.63
N ARG A 62 14.05 -6.67 -2.09
CA ARG A 62 14.57 -7.89 -1.47
C ARG A 62 16.10 -7.96 -1.55
N GLY A 63 16.68 -7.69 -2.72
CA GLY A 63 18.14 -7.70 -2.88
C GLY A 63 18.86 -6.68 -2.01
N ARG A 64 18.28 -5.48 -1.82
CA ARG A 64 18.81 -4.47 -0.90
C ARG A 64 18.76 -4.92 0.56
N ALA A 65 17.67 -5.59 0.97
CA ALA A 65 17.55 -6.16 2.31
C ALA A 65 18.59 -7.27 2.52
N GLU A 66 18.74 -8.21 1.58
CA GLU A 66 19.73 -9.30 1.65
C GLU A 66 21.16 -8.76 1.76
N HIS A 67 21.51 -7.76 0.95
CA HIS A 67 22.81 -7.11 1.03
C HIS A 67 23.05 -6.45 2.39
N HIS A 68 22.05 -5.76 2.94
CA HIS A 68 22.18 -5.15 4.26
C HIS A 68 22.30 -6.21 5.38
N LEU A 69 21.55 -7.30 5.32
CA LEU A 69 21.62 -8.38 6.32
C LEU A 69 22.99 -9.06 6.35
N ALA A 70 23.68 -9.13 5.21
CA ALA A 70 25.06 -9.63 5.13
C ALA A 70 26.07 -8.72 5.84
N LEU A 71 25.78 -7.42 5.95
CA LEU A 71 26.67 -6.40 6.53
C LEU A 71 26.30 -6.03 7.98
N CYS A 72 25.04 -6.15 8.36
CA CYS A 72 24.51 -5.68 9.64
C CYS A 72 23.98 -6.83 10.51
N ARG A 73 24.74 -7.18 11.55
CA ARG A 73 24.37 -8.25 12.49
C ARG A 73 23.12 -7.96 13.32
N GLN A 74 22.86 -6.69 13.65
CA GLN A 74 21.68 -6.31 14.42
C GLN A 74 20.40 -6.59 13.63
N CYS A 75 20.33 -6.15 12.36
CA CYS A 75 19.17 -6.45 11.52
C CYS A 75 19.04 -7.95 11.24
N ALA A 76 20.15 -8.68 11.11
CA ALA A 76 20.11 -10.14 11.01
C ALA A 76 19.50 -10.80 12.27
N ALA A 77 19.83 -10.29 13.47
CA ALA A 77 19.26 -10.77 14.71
C ALA A 77 17.76 -10.44 14.82
N GLU A 78 17.33 -9.25 14.40
CA GLU A 78 15.92 -8.85 14.36
C GLU A 78 15.10 -9.73 13.39
N VAL A 79 15.62 -9.99 12.19
CA VAL A 79 15.01 -10.94 11.24
C VAL A 79 14.88 -12.33 11.84
N ALA A 80 15.92 -12.83 12.52
CA ALA A 80 15.89 -14.14 13.15
C ALA A 80 14.85 -14.20 14.29
N ALA A 81 14.77 -13.15 15.12
CA ALA A 81 13.79 -13.04 16.19
C ALA A 81 12.35 -13.06 15.63
N GLN A 82 12.07 -12.24 14.62
CA GLN A 82 10.75 -12.20 13.99
C GLN A 82 10.41 -13.50 13.25
N ALA A 83 11.37 -14.12 12.56
CA ALA A 83 11.17 -15.42 11.92
C ALA A 83 10.83 -16.52 12.93
N SER A 84 11.49 -16.52 14.09
CA SER A 84 11.21 -17.45 15.18
C SER A 84 9.80 -17.24 15.75
N ALA A 85 9.40 -15.99 16.01
CA ALA A 85 8.07 -15.64 16.48
C ALA A 85 7.00 -16.07 15.48
N ARG A 86 7.23 -15.84 14.18
CA ARG A 86 6.33 -16.29 13.12
C ARG A 86 6.21 -17.81 13.08
N SER A 87 7.32 -18.53 13.20
CA SER A 87 7.31 -20.00 13.24
C SER A 87 6.50 -20.51 14.43
N LEU A 88 6.65 -19.90 15.61
CA LEU A 88 5.88 -20.26 16.80
C LEU A 88 4.38 -20.02 16.58
N LEU A 89 4.00 -18.86 16.06
CA LEU A 89 2.60 -18.55 15.75
C LEU A 89 2.00 -19.51 14.72
N ARG A 90 2.79 -19.94 13.72
CA ARG A 90 2.36 -20.92 12.72
C ARG A 90 2.32 -22.35 13.23
N SER A 91 3.07 -22.65 14.29
CA SER A 91 3.02 -23.96 14.97
C SER A 91 1.86 -24.08 15.96
N CYS A 92 1.27 -22.96 16.39
CA CYS A 92 0.01 -22.99 17.14
C CYS A 92 -1.11 -23.50 16.23
N ASP A 93 -2.01 -24.31 16.81
CA ASP A 93 -3.13 -24.93 16.10
C ASP A 93 -4.00 -23.93 15.32
N ASP A 94 -4.69 -24.48 14.32
CA ASP A 94 -5.49 -23.74 13.36
C ASP A 94 -6.59 -22.92 14.06
N VAL A 95 -6.65 -21.63 13.75
CA VAL A 95 -7.74 -20.76 14.20
C VAL A 95 -8.97 -21.13 13.37
N CYS A 96 -9.77 -22.06 13.89
CA CYS A 96 -10.98 -22.48 13.21
C CYS A 96 -11.98 -21.33 13.15
N ALA A 97 -12.50 -21.05 11.96
CA ALA A 97 -13.58 -20.09 11.78
C ALA A 97 -14.82 -20.55 12.57
N PRO A 98 -15.54 -19.65 13.26
CA PRO A 98 -16.78 -19.99 13.94
C PRO A 98 -17.78 -20.61 12.95
N SER A 99 -18.51 -21.65 13.38
CA SER A 99 -19.47 -22.37 12.52
C SER A 99 -20.54 -21.45 11.91
N GLY A 100 -20.97 -20.42 12.64
CA GLY A 100 -21.88 -19.39 12.13
C GLY A 100 -21.30 -18.60 10.96
N LEU A 101 -20.01 -18.24 11.01
CA LEU A 101 -19.34 -17.53 9.91
C LEU A 101 -19.23 -18.42 8.66
N ILE A 102 -18.87 -19.70 8.84
CA ILE A 102 -18.82 -20.66 7.73
C ILE A 102 -20.21 -20.81 7.10
N GLY A 103 -21.27 -20.87 7.92
CA GLY A 103 -22.65 -20.92 7.46
C GLY A 103 -23.05 -19.69 6.65
N GLU A 104 -22.68 -18.48 7.06
CA GLU A 104 -22.94 -17.25 6.29
C GLU A 104 -22.09 -17.16 5.02
N LEU A 105 -20.80 -17.47 5.08
CA LEU A 105 -19.91 -17.49 3.90
C LEU A 105 -20.39 -18.51 2.85
N GLY A 106 -20.95 -19.65 3.27
CA GLY A 106 -21.54 -20.65 2.38
C GLY A 106 -22.79 -20.17 1.62
N LYS A 107 -23.43 -19.09 2.06
CA LYS A 107 -24.56 -18.47 1.35
C LYS A 107 -24.11 -17.49 0.27
N ILE A 108 -22.84 -17.06 0.29
CA ILE A 108 -22.29 -16.20 -0.76
C ILE A 108 -22.28 -17.02 -2.05
N PRO A 109 -23.00 -16.61 -3.09
CA PRO A 109 -23.07 -17.42 -4.28
C PRO A 109 -21.73 -17.37 -5.03
N THR A 110 -21.14 -18.54 -5.24
CA THR A 110 -19.82 -18.70 -5.87
C THR A 110 -19.88 -18.76 -7.40
N ARG A 111 -21.09 -18.79 -7.96
CA ARG A 111 -21.32 -18.68 -9.41
C ARG A 111 -21.22 -17.21 -9.83
N GLU A 112 -20.51 -16.96 -10.92
CA GLU A 112 -20.50 -15.67 -11.59
C GLU A 112 -21.92 -15.26 -11.97
N TYR A 113 -22.36 -14.10 -11.45
CA TYR A 113 -23.63 -13.51 -11.85
C TYR A 113 -23.43 -12.66 -13.08
N ASP A 114 -24.04 -13.03 -14.21
CA ASP A 114 -24.15 -12.11 -15.34
C ASP A 114 -25.13 -10.99 -14.99
N LEU A 115 -24.57 -9.86 -14.55
CA LEU A 115 -25.31 -8.65 -14.18
C LEU A 115 -26.12 -8.08 -15.37
N ARG A 116 -25.77 -8.43 -16.62
CA ARG A 116 -26.53 -8.01 -17.82
C ARG A 116 -27.87 -8.73 -17.91
N ASP A 117 -27.94 -9.97 -17.44
CA ASP A 117 -29.16 -10.77 -17.49
C ASP A 117 -30.15 -10.37 -16.38
N LEU A 118 -29.64 -9.98 -15.21
CA LEU A 118 -30.46 -9.42 -14.12
C LEU A 118 -31.10 -8.08 -14.53
N ASN A 119 -30.35 -7.20 -15.22
CA ASN A 119 -30.86 -5.90 -15.69
C ASN A 119 -31.88 -6.03 -16.83
N ARG A 120 -31.88 -7.15 -17.58
CA ARG A 120 -32.86 -7.43 -18.63
C ARG A 120 -34.19 -7.94 -18.05
N ARG A 121 -34.15 -8.68 -16.93
CA ARG A 121 -35.33 -9.23 -16.25
C ARG A 121 -36.07 -8.22 -15.38
N SER A 122 -35.43 -7.09 -15.06
CA SER A 122 -36.03 -5.98 -14.29
C SER A 122 -36.79 -4.95 -15.15
N ARG A 123 -37.02 -5.23 -16.43
CA ARG A 123 -37.88 -4.45 -17.35
C ARG A 123 -39.08 -5.29 -17.76
#